data_AF-Q1A7A5-F1
#
_entry.id   AF-Q1A7A5-F1
#
_cell.length_a   1.000
_cell.length_b   1.000
_cell.length_c   1.000
_cell.angle_alpha   90.00
_cell.angle_beta   90.00
_cell.angle_gamma   90.00
#
_symmetry.space_group_name_H-M   'P 1'
#
loop_
_entity.id
_entity.type
_entity.pdbx_description
1 polymer ?
#
loop_
_entity_poly.entity_id
_entity_poly.type
_entity_poly.pdbx_seq_one_letter_code
_entity_poly.pdbx_strand_id
1 'polypeptide(L)'
;VGVVKREVVQVITPGTVTDSSKMGADSNYLVAIDRQGVQFALSYMDVSTGQFFVTSLDDFTSLCGEIRNLRARELVIGYALSEEEEQVFSNQMNLLLSFEDEVTEDVQLIDNSLTDLEKAAAGKLLSYLHRTQMRDLSHLQKVVHYEIKDYLQMDYATKSSLDLLENGRTGKKHG
;
A
#
# COMPACT_ATOMS: atom_id res chain seq x y z
N VAL A 1 14.49 30.08 2.97
CA VAL A 1 14.80 29.63 1.59
C VAL A 1 14.24 28.23 1.49
N GLY A 2 13.29 27.82 0.67
CA GLY A 2 12.39 28.43 -0.31
C GLY A 2 11.51 27.25 -0.75
N VAL A 3 10.22 27.28 -0.45
CA VAL A 3 9.32 26.14 -0.72
C VAL A 3 9.03 26.14 -2.22
N VAL A 4 9.78 25.32 -2.96
CA VAL A 4 9.52 25.09 -4.38
C VAL A 4 8.25 24.25 -4.49
N LYS A 5 7.18 24.89 -5.00
CA LYS A 5 6.00 24.21 -5.52
C LYS A 5 6.50 23.28 -6.64
N ARG A 6 6.60 21.98 -6.37
CA ARG A 6 6.94 20.98 -7.38
C ARG A 6 5.66 20.68 -8.16
N GLU A 7 5.58 21.20 -9.39
CA GLU A 7 4.59 20.76 -10.36
C GLU A 7 4.71 19.25 -10.56
N VAL A 8 3.57 18.57 -10.49
CA VAL A 8 3.45 17.12 -10.65
C VAL A 8 3.68 16.80 -12.13
N VAL A 9 4.94 16.59 -12.52
CA VAL A 9 5.26 15.88 -13.77
C VAL A 9 4.71 14.47 -13.63
N GLN A 10 3.88 14.05 -14.58
CA GLN A 10 3.26 12.72 -14.61
C GLN A 10 4.35 11.63 -14.43
N VAL A 11 4.44 11.09 -13.22
CA VAL A 11 5.44 10.07 -12.85
C VAL A 11 4.91 8.73 -13.30
N ILE A 12 5.69 7.99 -14.08
CA ILE A 12 5.50 6.55 -14.23
C ILE A 12 5.88 5.93 -12.88
N THR A 13 4.86 5.51 -12.13
CA THR A 13 4.98 4.97 -10.77
C THR A 13 5.49 3.52 -10.80
N PRO A 14 6.62 3.21 -10.15
CA PRO A 14 7.12 1.83 -10.08
C PRO A 14 6.09 0.87 -9.46
N GLY A 15 5.26 1.38 -8.55
CA GLY A 15 4.13 0.72 -7.87
C GLY A 15 3.04 0.17 -8.79
N THR A 16 3.10 0.51 -10.08
CA THR A 16 2.01 0.31 -11.05
C THR A 16 2.41 -0.57 -12.23
N VAL A 17 3.69 -0.92 -12.35
CA VAL A 17 4.19 -1.76 -13.44
C VAL A 17 3.86 -3.23 -13.17
N THR A 18 2.83 -3.74 -13.83
CA THR A 18 2.53 -5.17 -13.94
C THR A 18 3.29 -5.74 -15.15
N ASP A 19 4.60 -5.93 -15.03
CA ASP A 19 5.37 -6.65 -16.07
C ASP A 19 5.29 -8.15 -15.77
N SER A 20 4.39 -8.84 -16.49
CA SER A 20 4.11 -10.27 -16.38
C SER A 20 5.30 -11.20 -16.70
N SER A 21 6.49 -10.65 -16.93
CA SER A 21 7.68 -11.37 -17.40
C SER A 21 8.74 -11.60 -16.32
N LYS A 22 8.57 -11.05 -15.10
CA LYS A 22 9.50 -11.27 -13.98
C LYS A 22 8.88 -12.15 -12.92
N MET A 23 9.03 -13.45 -13.11
CA MET A 23 8.76 -14.45 -12.09
C MET A 23 9.87 -14.36 -11.03
N GLY A 24 9.63 -13.49 -10.06
CA GLY A 24 10.40 -13.26 -8.84
C GLY A 24 9.53 -12.34 -7.99
N ALA A 25 8.94 -12.88 -6.93
CA ALA A 25 7.85 -12.29 -6.15
C ALA A 25 8.24 -11.00 -5.39
N ASP A 26 8.49 -9.91 -6.12
CA ASP A 26 8.43 -8.56 -5.59
C ASP A 26 6.96 -8.12 -5.67
N SER A 27 6.22 -8.34 -4.60
CA SER A 27 4.88 -7.78 -4.45
C SER A 27 4.96 -6.25 -4.61
N ASN A 28 4.24 -5.72 -5.59
CA ASN A 28 4.26 -4.31 -5.92
C ASN A 28 3.16 -3.59 -5.14
N TYR A 29 3.37 -3.42 -3.83
CA TYR A 29 2.41 -2.75 -2.97
C TYR A 29 2.50 -1.24 -3.16
N LEU A 30 1.35 -0.62 -3.37
CA LEU A 30 1.20 0.83 -3.27
C LEU A 30 0.79 1.15 -1.82
N VAL A 31 1.50 2.06 -1.17
CA VAL A 31 1.28 2.40 0.24
C VAL A 31 0.89 3.86 0.37
N ALA A 32 -0.11 4.17 1.20
CA ALA A 32 -0.47 5.52 1.60
C ALA A 32 -0.38 5.67 3.12
N ILE A 33 0.01 6.85 3.57
CA ILE A 33 0.05 7.18 5.00
C ILE A 33 -0.66 8.49 5.29
N ASP A 34 -1.31 8.54 6.46
CA ASP A 34 -1.91 9.75 6.99
C ASP A 34 -1.58 9.89 8.49
N ARG A 35 -1.73 11.09 9.03
CA ARG A 35 -1.37 11.40 10.41
C ARG A 35 -2.41 12.30 11.06
N GLN A 36 -2.81 11.94 12.28
CA GLN A 36 -3.59 12.79 13.16
C GLN A 36 -2.94 12.85 14.55
N GLY A 37 -2.37 14.01 14.88
CA GLY A 37 -1.65 14.20 16.15
C GLY A 37 -0.39 13.33 16.22
N VAL A 38 -0.40 12.34 17.12
CA VAL A 38 0.70 11.37 17.29
C VAL A 38 0.44 10.03 16.59
N GLN A 39 -0.80 9.79 16.16
CA GLN A 39 -1.22 8.56 15.52
C GLN A 39 -1.04 8.66 14.01
N PHE A 40 -0.65 7.55 13.40
CA PHE A 40 -0.51 7.36 11.97
C PHE A 40 -1.52 6.31 11.51
N ALA A 41 -2.00 6.44 10.28
CA ALA A 41 -2.58 5.33 9.55
C ALA A 41 -1.67 4.97 8.38
N LEU A 42 -1.56 3.68 8.14
CA LEU A 42 -0.91 3.13 6.96
C LEU A 42 -1.94 2.27 6.23
N SER A 43 -2.14 2.57 4.96
CA SER A 43 -2.94 1.77 4.06
C SER A 43 -2.07 1.24 2.93
N TYR A 44 -2.30 0.02 2.50
CA TYR A 44 -1.60 -0.53 1.34
C TYR A 44 -2.49 -1.41 0.50
N MET A 45 -2.17 -1.47 -0.78
CA MET A 45 -2.91 -2.25 -1.76
C MET A 45 -1.97 -3.03 -2.67
N ASP A 46 -2.32 -4.28 -2.94
CA ASP A 46 -1.79 -5.03 -4.06
C ASP A 46 -2.70 -4.81 -5.27
N VAL A 47 -2.24 -4.00 -6.22
CA VAL A 47 -2.98 -3.67 -7.44
C VAL A 47 -3.29 -4.93 -8.28
N SER A 48 -2.42 -5.94 -8.21
CA SER A 48 -2.53 -7.16 -9.02
C SER A 48 -3.62 -8.10 -8.50
N THR A 49 -3.74 -8.22 -7.18
CA THR A 49 -4.72 -9.10 -6.53
C THR A 49 -5.99 -8.36 -6.08
N GLY A 50 -5.95 -7.03 -6.02
CA GLY A 50 -7.03 -6.18 -5.51
C GLY A 50 -7.16 -6.18 -3.99
N GLN A 51 -6.22 -6.82 -3.27
CA GLN A 51 -6.24 -6.86 -1.82
C GLN A 51 -5.91 -5.48 -1.25
N PHE A 52 -6.70 -5.05 -0.27
CA PHE A 52 -6.63 -3.71 0.29
C PHE A 52 -6.70 -3.75 1.81
N PHE A 53 -5.73 -3.13 2.47
CA PHE A 53 -5.56 -3.19 3.91
C PHE A 53 -5.27 -1.82 4.51
N VAL A 54 -5.60 -1.67 5.80
CA VAL A 54 -5.28 -0.47 6.57
C VAL A 54 -4.97 -0.82 8.02
N THR A 55 -4.11 -0.05 8.66
CA THR A 55 -3.82 -0.18 10.09
C THR A 55 -3.54 1.18 10.70
N SER A 56 -3.60 1.23 12.02
CA SER A 56 -3.29 2.39 12.83
C SER A 56 -2.03 2.13 13.67
N LEU A 57 -1.22 3.16 13.83
CA LEU A 57 0.11 3.09 14.42
C LEU A 57 0.33 4.27 15.37
N ASP A 58 0.88 4.02 16.54
CA ASP A 58 1.04 5.04 17.58
C ASP A 58 2.36 5.83 17.48
N ASP A 59 3.29 5.38 16.63
CA ASP A 59 4.61 5.97 16.53
C ASP A 59 5.27 5.81 15.16
N PHE A 60 6.18 6.74 14.87
CA PHE A 60 6.90 6.80 13.59
C PHE A 60 7.86 5.63 13.38
N THR A 61 8.37 5.02 14.44
CA THR A 61 9.29 3.88 14.32
C THR A 61 8.55 2.65 13.82
N SER A 62 7.37 2.37 14.39
CA SER A 62 6.49 1.29 13.94
C SER A 62 6.03 1.52 12.50
N LEU A 63 5.72 2.76 12.12
CA LEU A 63 5.42 3.14 10.74
C LEU A 63 6.56 2.81 9.78
N CYS A 64 7.78 3.24 10.09
CA CYS A 64 8.95 2.93 9.28
C CYS A 64 9.21 1.42 9.20
N GLY A 65 9.00 0.69 10.30
CA GLY A 65 9.11 -0.77 10.35
C GLY A 65 8.15 -1.44 9.36
N GLU A 66 6.89 -1.02 9.37
CA GLU A 66 5.84 -1.59 8.51
C GLU A 66 6.09 -1.28 7.03
N ILE A 67 6.46 -0.04 6.69
CA ILE A 67 6.79 0.34 5.30
C ILE A 67 7.96 -0.50 4.77
N ARG A 68 8.97 -0.79 5.62
CA ARG A 68 10.09 -1.68 5.25
C ARG A 68 9.65 -3.13 5.08
N ASN A 69 8.77 -3.61 5.96
CA ASN A 69 8.25 -4.98 5.91
C ASN A 69 7.46 -5.22 4.61
N LEU A 70 6.64 -4.25 4.22
CA LEU A 70 5.93 -4.23 2.95
C LEU A 70 6.85 -4.04 1.74
N ARG A 71 8.14 -3.73 1.93
CA ARG A 71 9.10 -3.42 0.85
C ARG A 71 8.56 -2.38 -0.13
N ALA A 72 7.87 -1.38 0.41
CA ALA A 72 7.28 -0.31 -0.39
C ALA A 72 8.36 0.36 -1.24
N ARG A 73 8.04 0.64 -2.50
CA ARG A 73 8.91 1.42 -3.40
C ARG A 73 8.40 2.84 -3.61
N GLU A 74 7.13 3.04 -3.29
CA GLU A 74 6.43 4.29 -3.42
C GLU A 74 5.50 4.47 -2.22
N LEU A 75 5.44 5.71 -1.74
CA LEU A 75 4.68 6.12 -0.58
C LEU A 75 3.85 7.36 -0.93
N VAL A 76 2.54 7.21 -0.84
CA VAL A 76 1.57 8.29 -0.99
C VAL A 76 1.40 8.94 0.39
N ILE A 77 1.62 10.25 0.45
CA ILE A 77 1.65 11.02 1.67
C ILE A 77 0.40 11.90 1.72
N GLY A 78 -0.40 11.68 2.76
CA GLY A 78 -1.63 12.43 3.02
C GLY A 78 -1.47 13.64 3.94
N TYR A 79 -0.29 13.93 4.44
CA TYR A 79 -0.06 15.02 5.38
C TYR A 79 1.23 15.78 5.06
N ALA A 80 1.39 16.96 5.65
CA ALA A 80 2.62 17.72 5.51
C ALA A 80 3.77 17.06 6.30
N LEU A 81 4.80 16.58 5.60
CA LEU A 81 5.99 16.01 6.23
C LEU A 81 6.85 17.08 6.90
N SER A 82 7.44 16.73 8.03
CA SER A 82 8.62 17.43 8.56
C SER A 82 9.86 17.10 7.73
N GLU A 83 10.89 17.96 7.82
CA GLU A 83 12.18 17.72 7.15
C GLU A 83 12.81 16.39 7.59
N GLU A 84 12.66 16.02 8.87
CA GLU A 84 13.18 14.75 9.40
C GLU A 84 12.47 13.53 8.78
N GLU A 85 11.15 13.56 8.69
CA GLU A 85 10.36 12.48 8.05
C GLU A 85 10.72 12.35 6.56
N GLU A 86 10.84 13.46 5.83
CA GLU A 86 11.23 13.46 4.42
C GLU A 86 12.63 12.86 4.21
N GLN A 87 13.59 13.21 5.07
CA GLN A 87 14.94 12.62 5.02
C GLN A 87 14.94 11.11 5.28
N VAL A 88 14.14 10.63 6.23
CA VAL A 88 14.04 9.20 6.52
C VAL A 88 13.43 8.47 5.32
N PHE A 89 12.29 8.93 4.80
CA PHE A 89 11.62 8.25 3.70
C PHE A 89 12.39 8.32 2.38
N SER A 90 12.90 9.50 2.00
CA SER A 90 13.63 9.67 0.73
C SER A 90 15.06 9.13 0.81
N ASN A 91 15.85 9.51 1.81
CA ASN A 91 17.30 9.25 1.79
C ASN A 91 17.68 7.93 2.47
N GLN A 92 17.00 7.57 3.56
CA GLN A 92 17.33 6.32 4.27
C GLN A 92 16.58 5.12 3.70
N MET A 93 15.31 5.30 3.32
CA MET A 93 14.46 4.22 2.80
C MET A 93 14.40 4.18 1.28
N ASN A 94 14.89 5.21 0.58
CA ASN A 94 14.94 5.28 -0.88
C ASN A 94 13.55 5.10 -1.52
N LEU A 95 12.53 5.73 -0.92
CA LEU A 95 11.15 5.70 -1.38
C LEU A 95 10.88 6.83 -2.37
N LEU A 96 10.05 6.55 -3.37
CA LEU A 96 9.39 7.58 -4.15
C LEU A 96 8.27 8.20 -3.31
N LEU A 97 8.31 9.51 -3.09
CA LEU A 97 7.27 10.24 -2.35
C LEU A 97 6.29 10.89 -3.31
N SER A 98 5.03 10.51 -3.17
CA SER A 98 3.88 11.06 -3.90
C SER A 98 2.97 11.76 -2.89
N PHE A 99 2.43 12.93 -3.20
CA PHE A 99 1.54 13.66 -2.29
C PHE A 99 0.11 13.63 -2.83
N GLU A 100 -0.84 13.37 -1.94
CA GLU A 100 -2.26 13.30 -2.28
C GLU A 100 -3.10 13.92 -1.15
N ASP A 101 -3.72 15.06 -1.43
CA ASP A 101 -4.62 15.75 -0.50
C ASP A 101 -6.09 15.31 -0.67
N GLU A 102 -6.47 14.82 -1.86
CA GLU A 102 -7.83 14.39 -2.16
C GLU A 102 -8.14 13.02 -1.54
N VAL A 103 -9.29 12.90 -0.89
CA VAL A 103 -9.78 11.67 -0.27
C VAL A 103 -10.96 11.17 -1.08
N THR A 104 -10.86 9.95 -1.60
CA THR A 104 -12.01 9.28 -2.22
C THR A 104 -12.83 8.55 -1.15
N GLU A 105 -14.07 8.98 -0.97
CA GLU A 105 -15.04 8.33 -0.08
C GLU A 105 -15.84 7.26 -0.84
N ASP A 106 -15.21 6.11 -1.12
CA ASP A 106 -15.90 4.98 -1.72
C ASP A 106 -16.49 4.07 -0.63
N VAL A 107 -17.79 4.23 -0.35
CA VAL A 107 -18.51 3.48 0.70
C VAL A 107 -18.59 1.97 0.40
N GLN A 108 -18.38 1.54 -0.85
CA GLN A 108 -18.37 0.12 -1.20
C GLN A 108 -17.06 -0.53 -0.79
N LEU A 109 -15.96 0.19 -0.93
CA LEU A 109 -14.62 -0.29 -0.61
C LEU A 109 -14.16 0.08 0.81
N ILE A 110 -14.60 1.22 1.35
CA ILE A 110 -14.23 1.75 2.67
C ILE A 110 -15.39 1.56 3.64
N ASP A 111 -15.20 0.67 4.61
CA ASP A 111 -16.22 0.36 5.60
C ASP A 111 -16.30 1.46 6.69
N ASN A 112 -17.50 1.64 7.25
CA ASN A 112 -17.73 2.63 8.31
C ASN A 112 -17.14 2.23 9.67
N SER A 113 -16.81 0.95 9.86
CA SER A 113 -16.16 0.42 11.06
C SER A 113 -14.72 0.90 11.26
N LEU A 114 -14.07 1.43 10.21
CA LEU A 114 -12.76 2.05 10.30
C LEU A 114 -12.79 3.39 11.03
N THR A 115 -11.66 3.75 11.63
CA THR A 115 -11.46 5.09 12.20
C THR A 115 -11.35 6.16 11.09
N ASP A 116 -11.61 7.42 11.42
CA ASP A 116 -11.52 8.53 10.45
C ASP A 116 -10.12 8.65 9.84
N LEU A 117 -9.08 8.38 10.64
CA LEU A 117 -7.69 8.42 10.19
C LEU A 117 -7.38 7.30 9.16
N GLU A 118 -7.90 6.10 9.39
CA GLU A 118 -7.76 4.97 8.46
C GLU A 118 -8.53 5.20 7.17
N LYS A 119 -9.74 5.76 7.25
CA LYS A 119 -10.53 6.16 6.08
C LYS A 119 -9.78 7.19 5.24
N ALA A 120 -9.11 8.15 5.88
CA ALA A 120 -8.33 9.16 5.19
C ALA A 120 -7.13 8.54 4.43
N ALA A 121 -6.35 7.67 5.08
CA ALA A 121 -5.24 6.98 4.43
C ALA A 121 -5.71 6.09 3.26
N ALA A 122 -6.77 5.30 3.47
CA ALA A 122 -7.34 4.42 2.45
C ALA A 122 -7.92 5.23 1.27
N GLY A 123 -8.68 6.29 1.54
CA GLY A 123 -9.28 7.13 0.52
C GLY A 123 -8.26 7.90 -0.32
N LYS A 124 -7.12 8.29 0.27
CA LYS A 124 -5.99 8.88 -0.47
C LYS A 124 -5.30 7.87 -1.36
N LEU A 125 -5.13 6.62 -0.90
CA LEU A 125 -4.60 5.56 -1.74
C LEU A 125 -5.50 5.32 -2.96
N LEU A 126 -6.81 5.28 -2.76
CA LEU A 126 -7.79 5.15 -3.85
C LEU A 126 -7.74 6.35 -4.80
N SER A 127 -7.72 7.58 -4.29
CA SER A 127 -7.61 8.79 -5.11
C SER A 127 -6.37 8.75 -5.99
N TYR A 128 -5.23 8.43 -5.39
CA TYR A 128 -3.97 8.30 -6.09
C TYR A 128 -4.01 7.20 -7.15
N LEU A 129 -4.60 6.04 -6.83
CA LEU A 129 -4.74 4.93 -7.77
C LEU A 129 -5.65 5.30 -8.94
N HIS A 130 -6.78 5.95 -8.71
CA HIS A 130 -7.66 6.45 -9.77
C HIS A 130 -6.97 7.46 -10.68
N ARG A 131 -6.16 8.35 -10.10
CA ARG A 131 -5.41 9.38 -10.83
C ARG A 131 -4.28 8.80 -11.69
N THR A 132 -3.57 7.80 -11.18
CA THR A 132 -2.41 7.21 -11.85
C THR A 132 -2.77 6.04 -12.76
N GLN A 133 -3.81 5.28 -12.44
CA GLN A 133 -4.24 4.11 -13.18
C GLN A 133 -5.64 4.30 -13.75
N MET A 134 -5.68 4.56 -15.05
CA MET A 134 -6.92 4.55 -15.85
C MET A 134 -7.35 3.10 -16.19
N ARG A 135 -7.45 2.22 -15.19
CA ARG A 135 -7.92 0.84 -15.36
C ARG A 135 -9.22 0.63 -14.60
N ASP A 136 -9.98 -0.37 -15.05
CA ASP A 136 -11.18 -0.83 -14.36
C ASP A 136 -10.79 -1.41 -12.99
N LEU A 137 -11.31 -0.81 -11.92
CA LEU A 137 -11.00 -1.18 -10.52
C LEU A 137 -12.05 -2.14 -9.93
N SER A 138 -12.82 -2.84 -10.77
CA SER A 138 -13.91 -3.71 -10.29
C SER A 138 -13.42 -4.92 -9.49
N HIS A 139 -12.14 -5.28 -9.58
CA HIS A 139 -11.54 -6.38 -8.82
C HIS A 139 -11.05 -5.96 -7.43
N LEU A 140 -11.11 -4.67 -7.08
CA LEU A 140 -10.71 -4.22 -5.76
C LEU A 140 -11.63 -4.80 -4.69
N GLN A 141 -10.99 -5.30 -3.63
CA GLN A 141 -11.67 -5.80 -2.46
C GLN A 141 -11.87 -4.69 -1.45
N LYS A 142 -12.83 -4.88 -0.56
CA LYS A 142 -13.04 -3.95 0.56
C LYS A 142 -11.78 -3.85 1.40
N VAL A 143 -11.49 -2.64 1.87
CA VAL A 143 -10.41 -2.42 2.82
C VAL A 143 -10.67 -3.20 4.09
N VAL A 144 -9.64 -3.87 4.59
CA VAL A 144 -9.69 -4.62 5.84
C VAL A 144 -8.70 -4.02 6.81
N HIS A 145 -9.18 -3.68 8.02
CA HIS A 145 -8.28 -3.34 9.11
C HIS A 145 -7.47 -4.57 9.51
N TYR A 146 -6.15 -4.41 9.66
CA TYR A 146 -5.28 -5.47 10.18
C TYR A 146 -4.47 -4.98 11.38
N GLU A 147 -4.20 -5.90 12.30
CA GLU A 147 -3.22 -5.68 13.36
C GLU A 147 -1.86 -6.24 12.92
N ILE A 148 -0.78 -5.50 13.19
CA ILE A 148 0.59 -5.87 12.77
C ILE A 148 1.03 -7.22 13.38
N LYS A 149 0.42 -7.64 14.50
CA LYS A 149 0.65 -8.96 15.12
C LYS A 149 0.19 -10.13 14.23
N ASP A 150 -0.84 -9.94 13.41
CA ASP A 150 -1.42 -10.99 12.57
C ASP A 150 -0.69 -11.12 11.22
N TYR A 151 -0.11 -10.05 10.69
CA TYR A 151 0.50 -10.09 9.35
C TYR A 151 1.83 -10.86 9.30
N LEU A 152 2.63 -10.83 10.38
CA LEU A 152 3.82 -11.69 10.52
C LEU A 152 3.48 -13.19 10.49
N GLN A 153 2.25 -13.58 10.85
CA GLN A 153 1.78 -14.97 10.77
C GLN A 153 1.12 -15.30 9.41
N MET A 154 0.60 -14.30 8.68
CA MET A 154 -0.04 -14.50 7.37
C MET A 154 0.96 -14.77 6.23
N ASP A 155 2.20 -14.25 6.25
CA ASP A 155 3.20 -14.63 5.23
C ASP A 155 3.51 -16.14 5.29
N TYR A 156 3.47 -16.73 6.50
CA TYR A 156 3.67 -18.17 6.69
C TYR A 156 2.43 -18.99 6.29
N ALA A 157 1.22 -18.54 6.62
CA ALA A 157 -0.01 -19.28 6.34
C ALA A 157 -0.50 -19.14 4.89
N THR A 158 -0.33 -17.97 4.27
CA THR A 158 -0.70 -17.71 2.87
C THR A 158 0.24 -18.45 1.91
N LYS A 159 1.56 -18.52 2.20
CA LYS A 159 2.46 -19.39 1.44
C LYS A 159 2.06 -20.86 1.51
N SER A 160 1.62 -21.34 2.67
CA SER A 160 1.24 -22.75 2.85
C SER A 160 -0.08 -23.10 2.12
N SER A 161 -1.03 -22.17 2.07
CA SER A 161 -2.30 -22.37 1.35
C SER A 161 -2.17 -22.25 -0.16
N LEU A 162 -1.24 -21.42 -0.66
CA LEU A 162 -0.96 -21.29 -2.09
C LEU A 162 -0.11 -22.47 -2.63
N ASP A 163 0.81 -23.03 -1.83
CA ASP A 163 1.58 -24.23 -2.20
C ASP A 163 0.70 -25.49 -2.29
N LEU A 164 -0.35 -25.57 -1.47
CA LEU A 164 -1.31 -26.68 -1.51
C LEU A 164 -2.18 -26.72 -2.78
N LEU A 165 -2.32 -25.59 -3.50
CA LEU A 165 -3.12 -25.52 -4.73
C LEU A 165 -2.30 -25.79 -6.00
N GLU A 166 -0.98 -25.53 -5.98
CA GLU A 166 -0.12 -25.83 -7.14
C GLU A 166 0.31 -27.30 -7.23
N ASN A 167 0.41 -28.03 -6.11
CA ASN A 167 0.82 -29.44 -6.12
C ASN A 167 -0.31 -30.46 -6.44
N GLY A 168 -1.53 -29.98 -6.74
CA GLY A 168 -2.68 -30.85 -7.04
C GLY A 168 -2.84 -31.27 -8.52
N ARG A 169 -2.07 -30.72 -9.47
CA ARG A 169 -2.38 -30.84 -10.91
C ARG A 169 -1.25 -31.30 -11.85
N THR A 170 -0.27 -32.06 -11.37
CA THR A 170 0.63 -32.81 -12.27
C THR A 170 0.91 -34.20 -11.75
N GLY A 171 0.03 -35.14 -12.11
CA GLY A 171 0.20 -36.55 -11.80
C GLY A 171 -0.75 -37.50 -12.56
N LYS A 172 -1.12 -37.18 -13.81
CA LYS A 172 -1.71 -38.18 -14.72
C LYS A 172 -1.04 -38.12 -16.09
N LYS A 173 -0.30 -39.18 -16.41
CA LYS A 173 -0.17 -39.83 -17.74
C LYS A 173 0.60 -41.14 -17.51
N HIS A 174 -0.14 -42.25 -17.48
CA HIS A 174 -0.23 -43.26 -18.54
C HIS A 174 0.90 -44.30 -18.50
N GLY A 175 0.53 -45.48 -18.03
CA GLY A 175 1.20 -46.77 -18.12
C GLY A 175 0.17 -47.83 -17.75
#